data_AF-A0AA92PEM0-F1
#
_entry.id   AF-A0AA92PEM0-F1
#
_cell.length_a   1.000
_cell.length_b   1.000
_cell.length_c   1.000
_cell.angle_alpha   90.00
_cell.angle_beta   90.00
_cell.angle_gamma   90.00
#
_symmetry.space_group_name_H-M   'P 1'
#
loop_
_entity.id
_entity.type
_entity.pdbx_description
1 polymer ?
#
loop_
_entity_poly.entity_id
_entity_poly.type
_entity_poly.pdbx_seq_one_letter_code
_entity_poly.pdbx_strand_id
1 'polypeptide(L)'
;MSLIFGQGMIHNLVIQGVKAQERMQKLKVAGNSGQNPGFELLQECWNDDPALQIVIKKLLAKFPQWGVACVDGVLVNRKLN
;
A
#
# COMPACT_ATOMS: atom_id res chain seq x y z
N MET A 1 3.78 -14.36 -41.05
CA MET A 1 3.69 -13.00 -40.46
C MET A 1 3.31 -13.18 -38.98
N SER A 2 4.27 -13.53 -38.12
CA SER A 2 3.98 -13.93 -36.73
C SER A 2 4.53 -12.89 -35.76
N LEU A 3 3.68 -11.95 -35.36
CA LEU A 3 3.98 -10.92 -34.36
C LEU A 3 2.82 -10.83 -33.35
N ILE A 4 2.67 -11.81 -32.45
CA ILE A 4 1.76 -11.67 -31.29
C ILE A 4 2.31 -12.19 -29.95
N PHE A 5 3.54 -12.72 -29.87
CA PHE A 5 4.05 -13.28 -28.61
C PHE A 5 4.62 -12.25 -27.62
N GLY A 6 4.71 -10.96 -28.00
CA GLY A 6 5.27 -9.90 -27.14
C GLY A 6 4.23 -9.08 -26.36
N GLN A 7 2.97 -9.04 -26.80
CA GLN A 7 1.96 -8.09 -26.27
C GLN A 7 1.40 -8.51 -24.88
N GLY A 8 1.36 -9.80 -24.57
CA GLY A 8 0.82 -10.31 -23.29
C GLY A 8 1.73 -10.03 -22.08
N MET A 9 3.05 -10.02 -22.28
CA MET A 9 4.02 -9.81 -21.18
C MET A 9 4.12 -8.35 -20.77
N ILE A 10 4.07 -7.41 -21.73
CA ILE A 10 4.06 -5.98 -21.44
C ILE A 10 2.77 -5.55 -20.73
N HIS A 11 1.61 -6.11 -21.08
CA HIS A 11 0.38 -5.79 -20.38
C HIS A 11 0.42 -6.22 -18.91
N ASN A 12 0.92 -7.42 -18.59
CA ASN A 12 0.99 -7.85 -17.19
C ASN A 12 2.01 -7.02 -16.38
N LEU A 13 3.19 -6.71 -16.94
CA LEU A 13 4.17 -5.83 -16.28
C LEU A 13 3.61 -4.42 -16.05
N VAL A 14 2.92 -3.85 -17.05
CA VAL A 14 2.28 -2.54 -16.93
C VAL A 14 1.16 -2.59 -15.88
N ILE A 15 0.32 -3.62 -15.86
CA ILE A 15 -0.75 -3.76 -14.87
C ILE A 15 -0.18 -3.89 -13.44
N GLN A 16 0.93 -4.61 -13.25
CA GLN A 16 1.58 -4.70 -11.94
C GLN A 16 2.19 -3.37 -11.50
N GLY A 17 2.87 -2.65 -12.40
CA GLY A 17 3.42 -1.32 -12.11
C GLY A 17 2.34 -0.28 -11.80
N VAL A 18 1.22 -0.31 -12.53
CA VAL A 18 0.08 0.60 -12.30
C VAL A 18 -0.56 0.31 -10.93
N LYS A 19 -0.72 -0.95 -10.54
CA LYS A 19 -1.23 -1.33 -9.20
C LYS A 19 -0.34 -0.80 -8.07
N ALA A 20 0.98 -0.92 -8.17
CA ALA A 20 1.91 -0.40 -7.18
C ALA A 20 1.81 1.14 -7.07
N GLN A 21 1.71 1.83 -8.21
CA GLN A 21 1.56 3.28 -8.24
C GLN A 21 0.23 3.76 -7.64
N GLU A 22 -0.86 3.04 -7.91
CA GLU A 22 -2.19 3.35 -7.36
C GLU A 22 -2.22 3.18 -5.83
N ARG A 23 -1.52 2.16 -5.29
CA ARG A 23 -1.36 1.96 -3.85
C ARG A 23 -0.60 3.10 -3.17
N MET A 24 0.52 3.53 -3.76
CA MET A 24 1.29 4.68 -3.27
C MET A 24 0.47 5.99 -3.30
N GLN A 25 -0.31 6.20 -4.35
CA GLN A 25 -1.22 7.36 -4.47
C GLN A 25 -2.28 7.33 -3.36
N LYS A 26 -2.92 6.19 -3.10
CA LYS A 26 -3.90 6.03 -2.00
C LYS A 26 -3.29 6.32 -0.63
N LEU A 27 -2.06 5.87 -0.37
CA LEU A 27 -1.31 6.19 0.85
C LEU A 27 -1.04 7.70 1.00
N LYS A 28 -0.64 8.37 -0.09
CA LYS A 28 -0.44 9.83 -0.09
C LYS A 28 -1.75 10.59 0.15
N VAL A 29 -2.83 10.19 -0.50
CA VAL A 29 -4.16 10.79 -0.30
C VAL A 29 -4.64 10.59 1.13
N ALA A 30 -4.50 9.39 1.69
CA ALA A 30 -4.79 9.12 3.10
C ALA A 30 -3.98 10.02 4.04
N GLY A 31 -2.71 10.26 3.73
CA GLY A 31 -1.85 11.15 4.51
C GLY A 31 -2.20 12.63 4.49
N ASN A 32 -2.74 13.10 3.37
CA ASN A 32 -3.20 14.47 3.20
C ASN A 32 -4.63 14.68 3.72
N SER A 33 -5.53 13.72 3.47
CA SER A 33 -6.95 13.82 3.83
C SER A 33 -7.26 13.30 5.24
N GLY A 34 -6.35 12.55 5.87
CA GLY A 34 -6.60 11.87 7.15
C GLY A 34 -7.60 10.70 7.06
N GLN A 35 -8.06 10.37 5.85
CA GLN A 35 -8.96 9.25 5.61
C GLN A 35 -8.18 7.94 5.70
N ASN A 36 -8.63 7.04 6.57
CA ASN A 36 -7.98 5.73 6.75
C ASN A 36 -8.17 4.91 5.45
N PRO A 37 -7.09 4.50 4.76
CA PRO A 37 -7.18 3.71 3.53
C PRO A 37 -7.61 2.26 3.78
N GLY A 38 -7.74 1.85 5.05
CA GLY A 38 -8.11 0.50 5.46
C GLY A 38 -6.88 -0.35 5.82
N PHE A 39 -7.07 -1.24 6.79
CA PHE A 39 -5.98 -2.10 7.29
C PHE A 39 -5.42 -3.03 6.21
N GLU A 40 -6.29 -3.63 5.37
CA GLU A 40 -5.89 -4.54 4.29
C GLU A 40 -4.95 -3.85 3.28
N LEU A 41 -5.24 -2.59 2.95
CA LEU A 41 -4.44 -1.81 2.01
C LEU A 41 -3.07 -1.46 2.60
N LEU A 42 -3.02 -1.13 3.90
CA LEU A 42 -1.77 -0.93 4.62
C LEU A 42 -0.96 -2.23 4.68
N GLN A 43 -1.61 -3.38 4.92
CA GLN A 43 -0.96 -4.69 5.01
C GLN A 43 -0.41 -5.17 3.65
N GLU A 44 -1.14 -4.94 2.56
CA GLU A 44 -0.62 -5.19 1.22
C GLU A 44 0.60 -4.31 0.92
N CYS A 45 0.52 -3.00 1.20
CA CYS A 45 1.65 -2.08 1.00
C CYS A 45 2.85 -2.40 1.89
N TRP A 46 2.60 -2.97 3.08
CA TRP A 46 3.63 -3.33 4.04
C TRP A 46 4.51 -4.49 3.57
N ASN A 47 3.90 -5.47 2.87
CA ASN A 47 4.61 -6.62 2.32
C ASN A 47 5.32 -6.33 0.99
N ASP A 48 4.97 -5.23 0.32
CA ASP A 48 5.46 -4.91 -1.03
C ASP A 48 6.87 -4.28 -0.98
N ASP A 49 7.06 -3.19 -0.23
CA ASP A 49 8.32 -2.43 -0.27
C ASP A 49 8.70 -1.83 1.10
N PRO A 50 9.97 -1.91 1.53
CA PRO A 50 10.43 -1.31 2.79
C PRO A 50 10.25 0.21 2.83
N ALA A 51 10.22 0.91 1.70
CA ALA A 51 9.96 2.34 1.66
C ALA A 51 8.50 2.66 2.07
N LEU A 52 7.54 1.82 1.68
CA LEU A 52 6.13 1.97 2.05
C LEU A 52 5.93 1.74 3.56
N GLN A 53 6.68 0.81 4.17
CA GLN A 53 6.65 0.60 5.62
C GLN A 53 7.01 1.88 6.39
N ILE A 54 8.00 2.65 5.92
CA ILE A 54 8.40 3.92 6.54
C ILE A 54 7.27 4.96 6.43
N VAL A 55 6.64 5.06 5.26
CA VAL A 55 5.52 5.99 5.04
C VAL A 55 4.33 5.61 5.93
N ILE A 56 4.00 4.32 6.01
CA ILE A 56 2.94 3.80 6.88
C ILE A 56 3.25 4.10 8.35
N LYS A 57 4.46 3.82 8.85
CA LYS A 57 4.86 4.16 10.22
C LYS A 57 4.69 5.65 10.52
N LYS A 58 5.11 6.53 9.60
CA LYS A 58 4.92 7.99 9.72
C LYS A 58 3.45 8.38 9.73
N LEU A 59 2.61 7.74 8.90
CA LEU A 59 1.18 7.98 8.86
C LEU A 59 0.48 7.55 10.15
N LEU A 60 0.81 6.37 10.67
CA LEU A 60 0.26 5.88 11.94
C LEU A 60 0.66 6.77 13.12
N ALA A 61 1.90 7.30 13.11
CA ALA A 61 2.34 8.28 14.10
C ALA A 61 1.59 9.61 13.98
N LYS A 62 1.23 10.03 12.75
CA LYS A 62 0.45 11.24 12.48
C LYS A 62 -1.04 11.08 12.80
N PHE A 63 -1.58 9.87 12.61
CA PHE A 63 -2.99 9.54 12.77
C PHE A 63 -3.20 8.37 13.75
N PRO A 64 -2.91 8.56 15.05
CA PRO A 64 -3.13 7.51 16.05
C PRO A 64 -4.62 7.11 16.16
N GLN A 65 -5.56 7.96 15.72
CA GLN A 65 -7.00 7.67 15.73
C GLN A 65 -7.42 6.54 14.78
N TRP A 66 -6.56 6.16 13.82
CA TRP A 66 -6.83 5.01 12.95
C TRP A 66 -6.81 3.70 13.73
N GLY A 67 -6.16 3.68 14.89
CA GLY A 67 -6.10 2.50 15.74
C GLY A 67 -5.30 1.37 15.11
N VAL A 68 -4.35 1.65 14.24
CA VAL A 68 -3.41 0.65 13.70
C VAL A 68 -2.03 0.92 14.29
N ALA A 69 -1.38 -0.13 14.80
CA ALA A 69 -0.04 -0.08 15.35
C ALA A 69 0.89 -1.01 14.57
N CYS A 70 2.19 -0.74 14.60
CA CYS A 70 3.21 -1.67 14.12
C CYS A 70 3.87 -2.32 15.33
N VAL A 71 3.78 -3.65 15.45
CA VAL A 71 4.43 -4.44 16.51
C VAL A 71 5.29 -5.49 15.83
N ASP A 72 6.57 -5.58 16.19
CA ASP A 72 7.53 -6.55 15.61
C ASP A 72 7.62 -6.57 14.08
N GLY A 73 7.44 -5.41 13.44
CA GLY A 73 7.45 -5.33 11.98
C GLY A 73 6.19 -5.87 11.32
N VAL A 74 5.09 -6.00 12.06
CA VAL A 74 3.77 -6.41 11.57
C VAL A 74 2.74 -5.33 11.90
N LEU A 75 1.81 -5.07 10.98
CA LEU A 75 0.68 -4.19 11.25
C LEU A 75 -0.38 -4.93 12.07
N VAL A 76 -0.91 -4.29 13.11
CA VAL A 76 -1.97 -4.80 13.99
C VAL A 76 -3.03 -3.73 14.20
N ASN A 77 -4.30 -4.11 14.11
CA ASN A 77 -5.43 -3.22 14.37
C ASN A 77 -5.80 -3.26 15.86
N ARG A 78 -5.55 -2.17 16.58
CA ARG A 78 -5.90 -1.93 17.99
C ARG A 78 -7.41 -1.77 18.22
N LYS A 79 -8.23 -1.49 17.20
CA LYS A 79 -9.70 -1.35 17.36
C LYS A 79 -10.45 -2.68 17.54
N LEU A 80 -9.78 -3.83 17.47
CA LEU A 80 -10.36 -5.14 17.80
C LEU A 80 -10.14 -5.43 19.29
N ASN A 81 -10.94 -4.82 20.16
CA ASN A 81 -11.29 -5.28 21.51
C ASN A 81 -12.59 -4.59 21.94
#